data_AF-A0A0M0LLM8-F1
#
_entry.id   AF-A0A0M0LLM8-F1
#
_cell.length_a   1.000
_cell.length_b   1.000
_cell.length_c   1.000
_cell.angle_alpha   90.00
_cell.angle_beta   90.00
_cell.angle_gamma   90.00
#
_symmetry.space_group_name_H-M   'P 1'
#
loop_
_entity.id
_entity.type
_entity.pdbx_description
1 polymer ?
#
loop_
_entity_poly.entity_id
_entity_poly.type
_entity_poly.pdbx_seq_one_letter_code
_entity_poly.pdbx_strand_id
1 'polypeptide(L)' 'MKNMIVAIIIFLVLLIILPFFGINSHYLLTNTVEWITKLVLPWIMLYWIIRLVKNLEIKQ' A
#
# COMPACT_ATOMS: atom_id res chain seq x y z
N MET A 1 -3.59 20.38 -4.48
CA MET A 1 -3.07 19.93 -5.80
C MET A 1 -1.57 20.17 -5.96
N LYS A 2 -1.07 21.42 -5.96
CA LYS A 2 0.39 21.72 -6.08
C LYS A 2 1.25 20.94 -5.09
N ASN A 3 0.86 20.87 -3.81
CA ASN A 3 1.65 20.19 -2.77
C ASN A 3 1.73 18.67 -2.99
N MET A 4 0.68 18.05 -3.54
CA MET A 4 0.70 16.61 -3.88
C MET A 4 1.60 16.34 -5.07
N ILE A 5 1.56 17.21 -6.09
CA ILE A 5 2.44 17.10 -7.27
C ILE A 5 3.90 17.22 -6.85
N VAL A 6 4.23 18.17 -5.98
CA VAL A 6 5.58 18.34 -5.43
C VAL A 6 6.02 17.09 -4.66
N ALA A 7 5.15 16.52 -3.81
CA ALA A 7 5.46 15.29 -3.08
C ALA A 7 5.73 14.10 -4.01
N ILE A 8 4.92 13.95 -5.07
CA ILE A 8 5.10 12.89 -6.09
C ILE A 8 6.42 13.06 -6.84
N ILE A 9 6.78 14.28 -7.21
CA ILE A 9 8.05 14.57 -7.89
C ILE A 9 9.24 14.22 -7.00
N ILE A 10 9.21 14.64 -5.72
CA ILE A 10 10.27 14.31 -4.75
C ILE A 10 10.41 12.79 -4.59
N PHE A 11 9.28 12.08 -4.49
CA PHE A 11 9.26 10.63 -4.35
C PHE A 11 9.85 9.92 -5.58
N LEU A 12 9.53 10.41 -6.78
CA LEU A 12 10.05 9.88 -8.04
C LEU A 12 11.57 10.09 -8.18
N VAL A 13 12.06 11.28 -7.82
CA VAL A 13 13.49 11.59 -7.82
C VAL A 13 14.23 10.69 -6.84
N LEU A 14 13.69 10.48 -5.64
CA LEU A 14 14.26 9.58 -4.65
C LEU A 14 14.39 8.15 -5.20
N LEU A 15 13.35 7.65 -5.86
CA LEU A 15 13.33 6.32 -6.50
C LEU A 15 14.40 6.14 -7.59
N ILE A 16 14.72 7.20 -8.33
CA ILE A 16 15.76 7.19 -9.38
C ILE A 16 17.17 7.26 -8.76
N ILE A 17 17.32 7.90 -7.61
CA ILE A 17 18.62 8.06 -6.93
C ILE A 17 19.02 6.78 -6.16
N LEU A 18 18.06 6.03 -5.62
CA LEU A 18 18.25 4.76 -4.92
C LEU A 18 19.25 3.76 -5.57
N PRO A 19 19.17 3.46 -6.88
CA PRO A 19 20.12 2.56 -7.53
C PRO A 19 21.57 3.05 -7.52
N PHE A 20 21.82 4.37 -7.44
CA PHE A 20 23.18 4.91 -7.32
C PHE A 20 23.82 4.59 -5.96
N PHE A 21 23.01 4.29 -4.95
CA PHE A 21 23.47 3.84 -3.62
C PHE A 21 23.60 2.31 -3.52
N GLY A 22 23.49 1.58 -4.64
CA GLY A 22 23.52 0.11 -4.64
C GLY A 22 22.25 -0.53 -4.08
N ILE A 23 21.20 0.27 -3.85
CA ILE A 23 19.90 -0.21 -3.37
C ILE A 23 19.07 -0.59 -4.59
N ASN A 24 18.71 -1.87 -4.69
CA ASN A 24 17.84 -2.33 -5.76
C ASN A 24 16.42 -1.77 -5.57
N SER A 25 16.04 -0.80 -6.40
CA SER A 25 14.72 -0.17 -6.37
C SER A 25 13.59 -1.18 -6.59
N HIS A 26 13.85 -2.25 -7.35
CA HIS A 26 12.88 -3.32 -7.55
C HIS A 26 12.59 -4.08 -6.25
N TYR A 27 13.64 -4.36 -5.47
CA TYR A 27 13.51 -5.03 -4.17
C TYR A 27 12.71 -4.19 -3.16
N LEU A 28 12.91 -2.86 -3.16
CA LEU A 28 12.14 -1.98 -2.29
C LEU A 28 10.66 -1.91 -2.67
N LEU A 29 10.34 -1.87 -3.97
CA LEU A 29 8.96 -1.91 -4.44
C LEU A 29 8.28 -3.25 -4.10
N THR A 30 8.94 -4.38 -4.33
CA THR A 30 8.37 -5.69 -4.01
C THR A 30 8.19 -5.86 -2.51
N ASN A 31 9.18 -5.47 -1.70
CA ASN A 31 9.10 -5.56 -0.24
C ASN A 31 8.05 -4.63 0.35
N THR A 32 7.86 -3.43 -0.19
CA THR A 32 6.78 -2.53 0.28
C THR A 32 5.40 -3.06 -0.10
N VAL A 33 5.22 -3.58 -1.31
CA VAL A 33 3.96 -4.24 -1.72
C VAL A 33 3.70 -5.48 -0.86
N GLU A 34 4.72 -6.30 -0.60
CA GLU A 34 4.63 -7.47 0.27
C GLU A 34 4.25 -7.08 1.71
N TRP A 35 4.83 -6.01 2.24
CA TRP A 35 4.50 -5.51 3.58
C TRP A 35 3.06 -5.00 3.66
N ILE A 36 2.62 -4.21 2.67
CA ILE A 36 1.23 -3.72 2.60
C ILE A 36 0.27 -4.90 2.51
N THR A 37 0.55 -5.89 1.67
CA THR A 37 -0.31 -7.06 1.51
C THR A 37 -0.30 -7.97 2.73
N LYS A 38 0.83 -8.16 3.43
CA LYS A 38 0.89 -8.95 4.66
C LYS A 38 0.18 -8.28 5.83
N LEU A 39 0.23 -6.96 5.92
CA LEU A 39 -0.30 -6.25 7.09
C LEU A 39 -1.67 -5.65 6.87
N VAL A 40 -1.92 -4.98 5.74
CA VAL A 40 -3.16 -4.23 5.49
C VAL A 40 -4.27 -5.15 4.96
N LEU A 41 -3.92 -6.11 4.09
CA LEU A 41 -4.90 -7.01 3.47
C LEU A 41 -5.71 -7.84 4.49
N PRO A 42 -5.11 -8.42 5.56
CA PRO A 42 -5.87 -9.18 6.54
C PRO A 42 -6.92 -8.32 7.25
N TRP A 43 -6.60 -7.06 7.59
CA TRP A 43 -7.55 -6.14 8.23
C TRP A 43 -8.70 -5.77 7.30
N ILE A 44 -8.39 -5.49 6.04
CA ILE A 44 -9.39 -5.25 5.00
C ILE A 44 -10.31 -6.46 4.90
N MET A 45 -9.74 -7.66 4.79
CA MET A 45 -10.51 -8.90 4.67
C MET A 45 -11.43 -9.11 5.89
N LEU A 46 -10.92 -8.90 7.12
CA LEU A 46 -11.72 -8.98 8.34
C LEU A 46 -12.89 -7.99 8.34
N TYR A 47 -12.65 -6.74 7.96
CA TYR A 47 -13.71 -5.72 7.87
C TYR A 47 -14.82 -6.16 6.89
N TRP A 48 -14.44 -6.66 5.72
CA TRP A 48 -15.40 -7.14 4.72
C TRP A 48 -16.17 -8.36 5.21
N ILE A 49 -15.53 -9.31 5.89
CA ILE A 49 -16.19 -10.50 6.46
C ILE A 49 -17.21 -10.07 7.53
N ILE A 50 -16.83 -9.22 8.47
CA ILE A 50 -17.73 -8.74 9.53
C ILE A 50 -18.92 -8.01 8.92
N ARG A 51 -18.68 -7.16 7.93
CA ARG A 51 -19.74 -6.43 7.22
C ARG A 51 -20.69 -7.39 6.49
N LEU A 52 -20.16 -8.44 5.87
CA LEU A 52 -20.96 -9.46 5.18
C LEU A 52 -21.86 -10.19 6.18
N VAL A 53 -21.31 -10.67 7.29
CA VAL A 53 -22.08 -11.38 8.33
C VAL A 53 -23.20 -10.50 8.89
N LYS A 54 -22.89 -9.25 9.25
CA LYS A 54 -23.90 -8.29 9.73
C LYS A 54 -25.03 -8.08 8.73
N ASN A 55 -24.72 -7.96 7.44
CA ASN A 55 -25.75 -7.79 6.41
C ASN A 55 -26.64 -9.03 6.23
N LEU A 56 -26.12 -10.23 6.52
CA LEU A 56 -26.90 -11.46 6.50
C LEU A 56 -27.79 -11.59 7.75
N GLU A 57 -27.27 -11.24 8.93
CA GLU A 57 -28.04 -11.24 10.18
C GLU A 57 -29.21 -10.26 10.15
N ILE A 58 -29.02 -9.05 9.58
CA ILE A 58 -30.09 -8.03 9.50
C ILE A 58 -31.21 -8.44 8.53
N LYS A 59 -30.95 -9.39 7.62
CA LYS A 59 -31.91 -9.82 6.59
C LYS A 59 -32.71 -11.07 6.97
N GLN A 60 -32.35 -11.74 8.07
CA GLN A 60 -33.18 -12.77 8.72
C GLN A 60 -34.18 -12.14 9.69
#